data_AF-A0A950PLI5-F1
#
_entry.id   AF-A0A950PLI5-F1
#
_cell.length_a   1.000
_cell.length_b   1.000
_cell.length_c   1.000
_cell.angle_alpha   90.00
_cell.angle_beta   90.00
_cell.angle_gamma   90.00
#
_symmetry.space_group_name_H-M   'P 1'
#
loop_
_entity.id
_entity.type
_entity.pdbx_description
1 polymer ?
#
loop_
_entity_poly.entity_id
_entity_poly.type
_entity_poly.pdbx_seq_one_letter_code
_entity_poly.pdbx_strand_id
1 'polypeptide(L)'
;MPVPSKRLKDDVDGTVDHHAAQQGRWPALAEVDVRWRGSFGYLAAIIEHDGQDEHIPLCRIEYLGDDEEWAFAIYSAATDSYTGALLHTGTDVGPPNDAFDTAAIVHLADHEA
;
A
#
# COMPACT_ATOMS: atom_id res chain seq x y z
N MET A 1 1.67 19.83 6.50
CA MET A 1 1.38 18.95 5.36
C MET A 1 -0.13 18.83 5.26
N PRO A 2 -0.71 18.85 4.04
CA PRO A 2 -2.15 18.76 3.87
C PRO A 2 -2.65 17.42 4.42
N VAL A 3 -3.83 17.41 5.02
CA VAL A 3 -4.44 16.18 5.54
C VAL A 3 -5.57 15.81 4.59
N PRO A 4 -5.57 14.59 4.03
CA PRO A 4 -6.63 14.18 3.11
C PRO A 4 -7.95 14.13 3.86
N SER A 5 -9.03 14.51 3.17
CA SER A 5 -10.38 14.46 3.74
C SER A 5 -10.75 13.02 4.10
N LYS A 6 -11.71 12.83 5.02
CA LYS A 6 -12.19 11.47 5.35
C LYS A 6 -12.66 10.74 4.09
N ARG A 7 -13.39 11.42 3.21
CA ARG A 7 -13.87 10.85 1.96
C ARG A 7 -12.72 10.36 1.08
N LEU A 8 -11.67 11.17 0.92
CA LEU A 8 -10.51 10.77 0.13
C LEU A 8 -9.80 9.55 0.73
N LYS A 9 -9.73 9.46 2.06
CA LYS A 9 -9.21 8.26 2.74
C LYS A 9 -10.05 7.03 2.42
N ASP A 10 -11.37 7.12 2.62
CA ASP A 10 -12.31 6.03 2.32
C ASP A 10 -12.24 5.62 0.82
N ASP A 11 -12.08 6.60 -0.09
CA ASP A 11 -11.91 6.36 -1.53
C ASP A 11 -10.59 5.62 -1.81
N VAL A 12 -9.47 6.05 -1.21
CA VAL A 12 -8.16 5.37 -1.35
C VAL A 12 -8.23 3.93 -0.85
N ASP A 13 -8.79 3.72 0.35
CA ASP A 13 -8.93 2.39 0.96
C ASP A 13 -9.67 1.44 0.00
N GLY A 14 -10.84 1.87 -0.49
CA GLY A 14 -11.63 1.09 -1.43
C GLY A 14 -10.95 0.87 -2.79
N THR A 15 -10.24 1.86 -3.33
CA THR A 15 -9.58 1.72 -4.64
C THR A 15 -8.39 0.78 -4.61
N VAL A 16 -7.57 0.81 -3.55
CA VAL A 16 -6.39 -0.04 -3.43
C VAL A 16 -6.81 -1.50 -3.24
N ASP A 17 -7.76 -1.75 -2.34
CA ASP A 17 -8.29 -3.10 -2.11
C ASP A 17 -8.95 -3.67 -3.38
N HIS A 18 -9.80 -2.87 -4.03
CA HIS A 18 -10.44 -3.29 -5.27
C HIS A 18 -9.45 -3.54 -6.41
N HIS A 19 -8.39 -2.72 -6.52
CA HIS A 19 -7.33 -2.90 -7.51
C HIS A 19 -6.55 -4.19 -7.26
N ALA A 20 -6.19 -4.47 -6.01
CA ALA A 20 -5.51 -5.69 -5.61
C ALA A 20 -6.34 -6.94 -5.96
N ALA A 21 -7.64 -6.93 -5.62
CA ALA A 21 -8.57 -8.01 -5.94
C ALA A 21 -8.75 -8.22 -7.45
N GLN A 22 -8.80 -7.13 -8.24
CA GLN A 22 -8.91 -7.21 -9.70
C GLN A 22 -7.69 -7.83 -10.37
N GLN A 23 -6.49 -7.58 -9.84
CA GLN A 23 -5.27 -8.15 -10.42
C GLN A 23 -5.22 -9.67 -10.27
N GLY A 24 -5.74 -10.21 -9.17
CA GLY A 24 -5.77 -11.65 -8.90
C GLY A 24 -4.38 -12.31 -8.92
N ARG A 25 -3.30 -11.53 -8.77
CA ARG A 25 -1.91 -12.02 -8.83
C ARG A 25 -1.50 -12.82 -7.60
N TRP A 26 -2.09 -12.53 -6.45
CA TRP A 26 -1.73 -13.12 -5.17
C TRP A 26 -2.93 -13.89 -4.60
N PRO A 27 -3.00 -15.22 -4.80
CA PRO A 27 -4.14 -16.02 -4.36
C PRO A 27 -4.39 -16.00 -2.85
N ALA A 28 -3.34 -15.76 -2.05
CA ALA A 28 -3.42 -15.71 -0.60
C ALA A 28 -3.78 -14.32 -0.04
N LEU A 29 -3.85 -13.28 -0.90
CA LEU A 29 -4.20 -11.93 -0.49
C LEU A 29 -5.72 -11.84 -0.27
N ALA A 30 -6.11 -11.61 0.98
CA ALA A 30 -7.50 -11.44 1.37
C ALA A 30 -7.98 -10.00 1.17
N GLU A 31 -7.19 -9.03 1.63
CA GLU A 31 -7.54 -7.60 1.64
C GLU A 31 -6.27 -6.74 1.71
N VAL A 32 -6.36 -5.48 1.28
CA VAL A 32 -5.36 -4.46 1.59
C VAL A 32 -5.90 -3.48 2.63
N ASP A 33 -5.31 -3.47 3.84
CA ASP A 33 -5.65 -2.54 4.91
C ASP A 33 -4.82 -1.25 4.79
N VAL A 34 -5.47 -0.10 4.97
CA VAL A 34 -4.83 1.21 4.98
C VAL A 34 -5.05 1.88 6.33
N ARG A 35 -3.97 2.00 7.11
CA ARG A 35 -4.04 2.69 8.42
C ARG A 35 -3.65 4.14 8.27
N TRP A 36 -4.55 5.05 8.63
CA TRP A 36 -4.31 6.49 8.48
C TRP A 36 -3.74 7.15 9.74
N ARG A 37 -2.70 7.98 9.58
CA ARG A 37 -2.19 8.90 10.61
C ARG A 37 -1.88 10.27 10.01
N GLY A 38 -2.77 11.24 10.22
CA GLY A 38 -2.64 12.57 9.62
C GLY A 38 -2.66 12.48 8.10
N SER A 39 -1.56 12.92 7.48
CA SER A 39 -1.31 12.90 6.01
C SER A 39 -0.81 11.56 5.49
N PHE A 40 -0.48 10.61 6.38
CA PHE A 40 0.11 9.33 6.01
C PHE A 40 -0.93 8.21 5.97
N GLY A 41 -0.86 7.38 4.94
CA GLY A 41 -1.53 6.08 4.84
C GLY A 41 -0.47 4.97 4.91
N TYR A 42 -0.69 3.97 5.76
CA TYR A 42 0.20 2.82 5.91
C TYR A 42 -0.51 1.59 5.36
N LEU A 43 -0.01 1.09 4.23
CA LEU A 43 -0.59 -0.05 3.53
C LEU A 43 -0.02 -1.35 4.09
N ALA A 44 -0.89 -2.31 4.35
CA ALA A 44 -0.52 -3.67 4.70
C ALA A 44 -1.39 -4.66 3.92
N ALA A 45 -0.78 -5.74 3.45
CA ALA A 45 -1.51 -6.89 2.93
C ALA A 45 -2.02 -7.73 4.11
N ILE A 46 -3.27 -8.17 4.02
CA ILE A 46 -3.83 -9.21 4.89
C ILE A 46 -3.75 -10.52 4.12
N ILE A 47 -2.93 -11.44 4.61
CA ILE A 47 -2.77 -12.78 4.05
C ILE A 47 -3.46 -13.78 4.96
N GLU A 48 -4.40 -14.56 4.42
CA GLU A 48 -5.02 -15.65 5.17
C GLU A 48 -4.12 -16.89 5.12
N HIS A 49 -3.68 -17.38 6.29
CA HIS A 49 -2.90 -18.60 6.40
C HIS A 49 -3.40 -19.46 7.57
N ASP A 50 -3.90 -20.66 7.26
CA ASP A 50 -4.41 -21.65 8.23
C ASP A 50 -5.49 -21.09 9.19
N GLY A 51 -6.37 -20.23 8.67
CA GLY A 51 -7.45 -19.59 9.43
C GLY A 51 -6.98 -18.46 10.35
N GLN A 52 -5.75 -17.96 10.17
CA GLN A 52 -5.23 -16.76 10.83
C GLN A 52 -4.83 -15.70 9.80
N ASP A 53 -5.16 -14.45 10.11
CA ASP A 53 -4.80 -13.30 9.29
C ASP A 53 -3.41 -12.79 9.67
N GLU A 54 -2.49 -12.82 8.72
CA GLU A 54 -1.17 -12.21 8.84
C GLU A 54 -1.17 -10.82 8.17
N HIS A 55 -0.72 -9.80 8.90
CA HIS A 55 -0.57 -8.45 8.37
C HIS A 55 0.87 -8.22 7.93
N ILE A 56 1.09 -8.10 6.62
CA ILE A 56 2.40 -7.85 6.02
C ILE A 56 2.49 -6.35 5.66
N PRO A 57 3.36 -5.56 6.33
CA PRO A 57 3.54 -4.16 5.98
C PRO A 57 4.14 -4.02 4.58
N LEU A 58 3.54 -3.18 3.74
CA LEU A 58 3.94 -2.99 2.35
C LEU A 58 4.68 -1.66 2.16
N CYS A 59 3.95 -0.55 2.34
CA CYS A 59 4.48 0.77 2.09
C CYS A 59 3.74 1.83 2.89
N ARG A 60 4.25 3.06 2.82
CA ARG A 60 3.60 4.25 3.35
C ARG A 60 3.45 5.26 2.22
N ILE A 61 2.24 5.76 2.06
CA ILE A 61 1.90 6.88 1.19
C ILE A 61 1.75 8.16 2.02
N GLU A 62 2.07 9.29 1.42
CA GLU A 62 1.92 10.61 2.04
C GLU A 62 1.18 11.55 1.09
N TYR A 63 0.10 12.14 1.58
CA TYR A 63 -0.71 13.08 0.82
C TYR A 63 0.03 14.41 0.63
N LEU A 64 0.26 14.80 -0.62
CA LEU A 64 0.96 16.04 -0.96
C LEU A 64 0.01 17.22 -1.25
N GLY A 65 -1.32 16.97 -1.25
CA GLY A 65 -2.34 17.97 -1.56
C GLY A 65 -2.97 17.83 -2.94
N ASP A 66 -2.53 16.82 -3.69
CA ASP A 66 -3.11 16.37 -4.95
C ASP A 66 -3.55 14.91 -4.79
N ASP A 67 -4.71 14.57 -5.33
CA ASP A 67 -5.33 13.26 -5.16
C ASP A 67 -4.61 12.18 -5.99
N GLU A 68 -3.83 12.58 -7.01
CA GLU A 68 -3.04 11.70 -7.89
C GLU A 68 -1.55 11.69 -7.54
N GLU A 69 -1.04 12.64 -6.74
CA GLU A 69 0.37 12.72 -6.36
C GLU A 69 0.59 12.44 -4.86
N TRP A 70 0.99 11.21 -4.55
CA TRP A 70 1.36 10.78 -3.21
C TRP A 70 2.83 10.39 -3.15
N ALA A 71 3.55 10.86 -2.12
CA ALA A 71 4.93 10.44 -1.92
C ALA A 71 4.99 9.00 -1.38
N PHE A 72 5.99 8.25 -1.82
CA PHE A 72 6.12 6.82 -1.57
C PHE A 72 7.31 6.47 -0.66
N ALA A 73 7.07 5.57 0.29
CA ALA A 73 8.11 4.92 1.07
C ALA A 73 7.84 3.42 1.21
N ILE A 74 8.83 2.60 0.88
CA ILE A 74 8.76 1.14 1.00
C ILE A 74 9.05 0.71 2.44
N TYR A 75 8.37 -0.34 2.92
CA TYR A 75 8.71 -0.95 4.20
C TYR A 75 10.02 -1.75 4.11
N SER A 76 10.87 -1.63 5.14
CA SER A 76 12.09 -2.43 5.27
C SER A 76 12.02 -3.26 6.54
N ALA A 77 11.90 -4.58 6.40
CA ALA A 77 11.91 -5.52 7.52
C ALA A 77 13.26 -5.51 8.28
N ALA A 78 14.35 -5.15 7.60
CA ALA A 78 15.68 -5.11 8.20
C ALA A 78 15.84 -4.00 9.26
N THR A 79 15.13 -2.88 9.09
CA THR A 79 15.20 -1.72 9.97
C THR A 79 13.89 -1.41 10.68
N ASP A 80 12.84 -2.21 10.44
CA ASP A 80 11.47 -1.99 10.89
C ASP A 80 10.99 -0.55 10.60
N SER A 81 11.24 -0.06 9.39
CA SER A 81 10.97 1.33 9.05
C SER A 81 10.56 1.53 7.60
N TYR A 82 9.91 2.66 7.32
CA TYR A 82 9.54 3.07 5.97
C TYR A 82 10.60 4.02 5.41
N THR A 83 11.16 3.68 4.25
CA THR A 83 12.22 4.45 3.59
C THR A 83 11.75 4.93 2.23
N GLY A 84 12.01 6.20 1.90
CA GLY A 84 11.66 6.76 0.60
C GLY A 84 12.24 5.90 -0.54
N ALA A 85 11.42 5.66 -1.57
CA ALA A 85 11.77 4.81 -2.70
C ALA A 85 11.12 5.34 -3.98
N LEU A 86 11.49 4.75 -5.12
CA LEU A 86 10.83 5.01 -6.40
C LEU A 86 9.74 3.97 -6.65
N LEU A 87 8.64 4.42 -7.24
CA LEU A 87 7.61 3.58 -7.82
C LEU A 87 8.17 2.78 -9.00
N HIS A 88 7.46 1.72 -9.42
CA HIS A 88 7.79 0.95 -10.62
C HIS A 88 7.82 1.80 -11.91
N THR A 89 7.18 2.97 -11.91
CA THR A 89 7.21 3.98 -12.98
C THR A 89 8.53 4.76 -13.04
N GLY A 90 9.34 4.70 -11.98
CA GLY A 90 10.59 5.44 -11.81
C GLY A 90 10.42 6.82 -11.15
N THR A 91 9.21 7.20 -10.72
CA THR A 91 8.94 8.45 -9.98
C THR A 91 8.89 8.20 -8.47
N ASP A 92 9.16 9.22 -7.66
CA ASP A 92 9.03 9.19 -6.19
C ASP A 92 7.62 9.56 -5.71
N VAL A 93 6.77 10.04 -6.63
CA VAL A 93 5.36 10.37 -6.41
C VAL A 93 4.46 9.67 -7.43
N GLY A 94 3.24 9.34 -7.02
CA GLY A 94 2.21 8.77 -7.90
C GLY A 94 0.96 8.34 -7.13
N PRO A 95 0.00 7.69 -7.80
CA PRO A 95 -1.25 7.30 -7.19
C PRO A 95 -1.05 6.15 -6.18
N PRO A 96 -1.95 6.00 -5.18
CA PRO A 96 -1.86 4.93 -4.18
C PRO A 96 -1.81 3.52 -4.76
N ASN A 97 -2.45 3.29 -5.91
CA ASN A 97 -2.43 1.99 -6.58
C ASN A 97 -1.03 1.64 -7.13
N ASP A 98 -0.31 2.60 -7.71
CA ASP A 98 1.06 2.38 -8.18
C ASP A 98 2.02 2.11 -7.00
N ALA A 99 1.77 2.77 -5.86
CA ALA A 99 2.49 2.51 -4.61
C ALA A 99 2.23 1.09 -4.08
N PHE A 100 0.99 0.62 -4.14
CA PHE A 100 0.65 -0.78 -3.83
C PHE A 100 1.35 -1.74 -4.80
N ASP A 101 1.24 -1.52 -6.12
CA ASP A 101 1.83 -2.38 -7.14
C ASP A 101 3.34 -2.53 -6.96
N THR A 102 4.02 -1.42 -6.68
CA THR A 102 5.46 -1.40 -6.41
C THR A 102 5.80 -2.23 -5.18
N ALA A 103 5.07 -2.05 -4.07
CA ALA A 103 5.35 -2.73 -2.81
C ALA A 103 4.97 -4.20 -2.83
N ALA A 104 3.86 -4.56 -3.49
CA ALA A 104 3.37 -5.92 -3.62
C ALA A 104 4.36 -6.80 -4.40
N ILE A 105 5.00 -6.27 -5.45
CA ILE A 105 6.07 -6.99 -6.17
C ILE A 105 7.24 -7.36 -5.24
N VAL A 106 7.56 -6.52 -4.25
CA VAL A 106 8.69 -6.74 -3.34
C VAL A 106 8.33 -7.65 -2.19
N HIS A 107 7.16 -7.44 -1.58
CA HIS A 107 6.79 -8.08 -0.31
C HIS A 107 5.91 -9.32 -0.47
N LEU A 108 5.22 -9.47 -1.60
CA LEU A 108 4.28 -10.57 -1.83
C LEU A 108 4.79 -11.58 -2.87
N ALA A 109 6.01 -11.44 -3.37
CA ALA A 109 6.61 -12.35 -4.35
C ALA A 109 6.72 -13.79 -3.84
N ASP A 110 7.00 -14.00 -2.55
CA ASP A 110 7.10 -15.32 -1.94
C ASP A 110 5.73 -15.94 -1.59
N HIS A 111 4.63 -15.21 -1.82
CA HIS A 111 3.25 -15.63 -1.56
C HIS A 111 2.52 -16.07 -2.85
N GLU A 112 3.27 -16.43 -3.89
CA GLU A 112 2.77 -17.13 -5.07
C GLU A 112 2.53 -18.61 -4.72
N ALA A 113 1.29 -19.09 -4.88
CA ALA A 113 0.86 -20.44 -4.52
C ALA A 113 1.63 -21.58 -5.21
#